data_AF-A0A352F5Q8-F1
#
_entry.id   AF-A0A352F5Q8-F1
#
_cell.length_a   1.000
_cell.length_b   1.000
_cell.length_c   1.000
_cell.angle_alpha   90.00
_cell.angle_beta   90.00
_cell.angle_gamma   90.00
#
_symmetry.space_group_name_H-M   'P 1'
#
loop_
_entity.id
_entity.type
_entity.pdbx_description
1 polymer ?
#
loop_
_entity_poly.entity_id
_entity_poly.type
_entity_poly.pdbx_seq_one_letter_code
_entity_poly.pdbx_strand_id
1 'polypeptide(L)'
;ALKMALAKSMNVCAVHLLQTVGIQTGAQMVRRFGIKVPMAPYLPSALGATEVPLDQMVSAYSSFPNKGIRVEPHMIRRVLDRDGAVLEEWEKT
;
A
#
# COMPACT_ATOMS: atom_id res chain seq x y z
N ALA A 1 -9.14 -15.69 -16.68
CA ALA A 1 -7.76 -15.40 -17.08
C ALA A 1 -7.01 -14.56 -16.04
N LEU A 2 -7.36 -13.27 -15.83
CA LEU A 2 -6.57 -12.35 -14.97
C LEU A 2 -6.38 -12.82 -13.51
N LYS A 3 -7.43 -13.35 -12.87
CA LYS A 3 -7.34 -13.92 -11.51
C LYS A 3 -6.24 -15.00 -11.38
N MET A 4 -6.13 -15.88 -12.38
CA MET A 4 -5.13 -16.95 -12.40
C MET A 4 -3.73 -16.39 -12.65
N ALA A 5 -3.60 -15.41 -13.55
CA ALA A 5 -2.32 -14.75 -13.81
C ALA A 5 -1.77 -14.06 -12.56
N LEU A 6 -2.63 -13.40 -11.79
CA LEU A 6 -2.28 -12.82 -10.49
C LEU A 6 -1.91 -13.91 -9.48
N ALA A 7 -2.73 -14.97 -9.33
CA ALA A 7 -2.48 -16.06 -8.39
C ALA A 7 -1.16 -16.80 -8.66
N LYS A 8 -0.73 -16.88 -9.93
CA LYS A 8 0.54 -17.48 -10.34
C LYS A 8 1.70 -16.49 -10.46
N SER A 9 1.49 -15.21 -10.13
CA SER A 9 2.49 -14.14 -10.25
C SER A 9 3.16 -14.10 -11.63
N MET A 10 2.37 -14.14 -12.71
CA MET A 10 2.89 -14.20 -14.08
C MET A 10 3.44 -12.82 -14.53
N ASN A 11 4.77 -12.69 -14.60
CA ASN A 11 5.46 -11.45 -14.98
C ASN A 11 4.98 -10.84 -16.30
N VAL A 12 4.81 -11.66 -17.35
CA VAL A 12 4.36 -11.19 -18.67
C VAL A 12 2.99 -10.55 -18.57
N CYS A 13 2.07 -11.13 -17.80
CA CYS A 13 0.75 -10.57 -17.59
C CYS A 13 0.77 -9.26 -16.78
N ALA A 14 1.65 -9.16 -15.78
CA ALA A 14 1.81 -7.94 -14.98
C ALA A 14 2.34 -6.77 -15.82
N VAL A 15 3.39 -7.01 -16.62
CA VAL A 15 3.95 -6.01 -17.53
C VAL A 15 2.94 -5.60 -18.59
N HIS A 16 2.25 -6.57 -19.19
CA HIS A 16 1.21 -6.29 -20.19
C HIS A 16 0.08 -5.44 -19.60
N LEU A 17 -0.39 -5.78 -18.39
CA LEU A 17 -1.43 -5.00 -17.71
C LEU A 17 -1.00 -3.56 -17.46
N LEU A 18 0.22 -3.33 -16.95
CA LEU A 18 0.74 -1.97 -16.72
C LEU A 18 0.87 -1.19 -18.02
N GLN A 19 1.29 -1.84 -19.11
CA GLN A 19 1.35 -1.24 -20.43
C GLN A 19 -0.05 -0.86 -20.93
N THR A 20 -1.06 -1.72 -20.73
CA THR A 20 -2.45 -1.46 -21.15
C THR A 20 -3.11 -0.32 -20.36
N VAL A 21 -2.95 -0.27 -19.04
CA VAL A 21 -3.56 0.79 -18.20
C VAL A 21 -2.76 2.09 -18.20
N GLY A 22 -1.48 2.02 -18.56
CA GLY A 22 -0.54 3.13 -18.56
C GLY A 22 0.23 3.27 -17.25
N ILE A 23 1.54 3.58 -17.37
CA ILE A 23 2.45 3.75 -16.23
C ILE A 23 1.95 4.83 -15.26
N GLN A 24 1.43 5.95 -15.78
CA GLN A 24 0.93 7.04 -14.93
C GLN A 24 -0.30 6.63 -14.12
N THR A 25 -1.21 5.87 -14.71
CA THR A 25 -2.37 5.29 -14.01
C THR A 25 -1.91 4.35 -12.89
N GLY A 26 -0.92 3.49 -13.17
CA GLY A 26 -0.29 2.63 -12.17
C GLY A 26 0.32 3.44 -11.02
N ALA A 27 1.08 4.49 -11.33
CA ALA A 27 1.69 5.37 -10.34
C ALA A 27 0.64 6.09 -9.47
N GLN A 28 -0.48 6.53 -10.06
CA GLN A 28 -1.60 7.09 -9.32
C GLN A 28 -2.24 6.06 -8.38
N MET A 29 -2.38 4.81 -8.82
CA MET A 29 -2.90 3.74 -7.97
C MET A 29 -1.98 3.45 -6.78
N VAL A 30 -0.66 3.37 -6.99
CA VAL A 30 0.33 3.21 -5.92
C VAL A 30 0.19 4.33 -4.88
N ARG A 31 0.03 5.59 -5.32
CA ARG A 31 -0.23 6.72 -4.41
C ARG A 31 -1.54 6.58 -3.64
N ARG A 32 -2.62 6.09 -4.28
CA ARG A 32 -3.92 5.83 -3.61
C ARG A 32 -3.83 4.75 -2.54
N PHE A 33 -2.91 3.79 -2.68
CA PHE A 33 -2.59 2.80 -1.65
C PHE A 33 -1.76 3.38 -0.48
N GLY A 34 -1.42 4.67 -0.49
CA GLY A 34 -0.70 5.33 0.59
C GLY A 34 0.82 5.15 0.55
N ILE A 35 1.36 4.57 -0.53
CA ILE A 35 2.80 4.49 -0.74
C ILE A 35 3.30 5.86 -1.19
N LYS A 36 4.11 6.49 -0.35
CA LYS A 36 4.65 7.84 -0.55
C LYS A 36 5.89 7.82 -1.46
N VAL A 37 6.57 6.68 -1.55
CA VAL A 37 7.71 6.49 -2.46
C VAL A 37 7.21 6.53 -3.91
N PRO A 38 7.81 7.37 -4.78
CA PRO A 38 7.43 7.41 -6.18
C PRO A 38 7.67 6.05 -6.85
N MET A 39 6.65 5.51 -7.51
CA MET A 39 6.80 4.35 -8.38
C MET A 39 7.77 4.68 -9.52
N ALA A 40 8.68 3.78 -9.83
CA ALA A 40 9.59 3.94 -10.97
C ALA A 40 8.80 4.14 -12.29
N PRO A 41 9.22 5.06 -13.17
CA PRO A 41 8.40 5.51 -14.30
C PRO A 41 8.55 4.62 -15.56
N TYR A 42 8.71 3.30 -15.39
CA TYR A 42 8.95 2.36 -16.48
C TYR A 42 8.27 1.00 -16.24
N LEU A 43 8.13 0.19 -17.30
CA LEU A 43 7.42 -1.10 -17.26
C LEU A 43 7.94 -2.12 -16.22
N PRO A 44 9.25 -2.22 -15.93
CA PRO A 44 9.75 -3.05 -14.84
C PRO A 44 9.11 -2.76 -13.46
N SER A 45 8.48 -1.60 -13.25
CA SER A 45 7.71 -1.33 -12.03
C SER A 45 6.57 -2.31 -11.80
N ALA A 46 6.04 -2.94 -12.86
CA ALA A 46 5.07 -4.03 -12.74
C ALA A 46 5.64 -5.27 -11.99
N LEU A 47 6.96 -5.37 -11.87
CA LEU A 47 7.69 -6.47 -11.24
C LEU A 47 8.30 -6.09 -9.88
N GLY A 48 8.01 -4.89 -9.37
CA GLY A 48 8.52 -4.45 -8.07
C GLY A 48 9.87 -3.72 -8.13
N ALA A 49 10.15 -2.97 -9.20
CA ALA A 49 11.39 -2.17 -9.34
C ALA A 49 11.48 -0.93 -8.41
N THR A 50 10.66 -0.86 -7.35
CA THR A 50 10.66 0.25 -6.39
C THR A 50 10.66 -0.32 -4.97
N GLU A 51 11.63 0.08 -4.17
CA GLU A 51 11.70 -0.28 -2.76
C GLU A 51 10.64 0.50 -1.97
N VAL A 52 9.95 -0.19 -1.06
CA VAL A 52 8.87 0.38 -0.27
C VAL A 52 9.09 0.03 1.20
N PRO A 53 9.01 1.00 2.13
CA PRO A 53 9.02 0.74 3.56
C PRO A 53 7.94 -0.27 3.98
N LEU A 54 8.28 -1.17 4.90
CA LEU A 54 7.39 -2.28 5.29
C LEU A 54 6.05 -1.79 5.85
N ASP A 55 6.07 -0.72 6.65
CA ASP A 55 4.89 -0.08 7.25
C ASP A 55 3.92 0.45 6.17
N GLN A 56 4.44 1.05 5.10
CA GLN A 56 3.64 1.50 3.96
C GLN A 56 3.07 0.32 3.17
N MET A 57 3.87 -0.74 2.96
CA MET A 57 3.40 -1.94 2.27
C MET A 57 2.27 -2.61 3.05
N VAL A 58 2.43 -2.88 4.34
CA VAL A 58 1.36 -3.52 5.14
C VAL A 58 0.12 -2.61 5.27
N SER A 59 0.30 -1.29 5.37
CA SER A 59 -0.81 -0.33 5.30
C SER A 59 -1.57 -0.43 3.98
N ALA A 60 -0.88 -0.49 2.84
CA ALA A 60 -1.52 -0.64 1.54
C ALA A 60 -2.42 -1.89 1.48
N TYR A 61 -1.91 -3.03 1.96
CA TYR A 61 -2.65 -4.30 1.98
C TYR A 61 -3.89 -4.27 2.87
N SER A 62 -3.95 -3.40 3.89
CA SER A 62 -5.14 -3.24 4.74
C SER A 62 -6.40 -2.82 3.95
N SER A 63 -6.23 -2.22 2.78
CA SER A 63 -7.34 -1.75 1.94
C SER A 63 -8.23 -2.90 1.45
N PHE A 64 -7.69 -4.10 1.23
CA PHE A 64 -8.45 -5.24 0.69
C PHE A 64 -9.51 -5.78 1.67
N PRO A 65 -9.17 -6.18 2.92
CA PRO A 65 -10.17 -6.62 3.88
C PRO A 65 -11.13 -5.48 4.30
N ASN A 66 -10.68 -4.22 4.19
CA ASN A 66 -11.44 -3.04 4.61
C ASN A 66 -12.24 -2.38 3.48
N LYS A 67 -12.63 -3.14 2.45
CA LYS A 67 -13.50 -2.69 1.34
C LYS A 67 -13.00 -1.42 0.63
N GLY A 68 -11.68 -1.26 0.54
CA GLY A 68 -11.01 -0.13 -0.12
C GLY A 68 -10.56 0.99 0.82
N ILE A 69 -10.82 0.89 2.14
CA ILE A 69 -10.37 1.88 3.13
C ILE A 69 -9.00 1.47 3.66
N ARG A 70 -7.97 2.27 3.35
CA ARG A 70 -6.61 2.09 3.89
C ARG A 70 -6.56 2.54 5.35
N VAL A 71 -5.97 1.70 6.20
CA VAL A 71 -5.69 2.05 7.61
C VAL A 71 -4.31 2.67 7.71
N GLU A 72 -4.22 3.83 8.37
CA GLU A 72 -2.95 4.44 8.73
C GLU A 72 -2.31 3.68 9.90
N PRO A 73 -1.04 3.24 9.77
CA PRO A 73 -0.33 2.59 10.86
C PRO A 73 -0.19 3.54 12.05
N HIS A 74 -0.56 3.07 13.24
CA HIS A 74 -0.29 3.74 14.50
C HIS A 74 0.41 2.76 15.43
N MET A 75 1.41 3.23 16.17
CA MET A 75 2.19 2.38 17.09
C MET A 75 1.80 2.59 18.55
N ILE A 76 1.34 3.79 18.90
CA ILE A 76 1.01 4.18 20.26
C ILE A 76 -0.49 4.30 20.37
N ARG A 77 -1.09 3.55 21.31
CA ARG A 77 -2.53 3.63 21.59
C ARG A 77 -2.84 4.71 22.62
N ARG A 78 -2.01 4.82 23.66
CA ARG A 78 -2.25 5.74 24.77
C ARG A 78 -0.94 6.01 25.51
N VAL A 79 -0.80 7.23 26.01
CA VAL A 79 0.28 7.68 26.88
C VAL A 79 -0.32 8.01 28.25
N LEU A 80 0.26 7.46 29.31
CA LEU A 80 -0.16 7.67 30.69
C LEU A 80 0.98 8.32 31.49
N ASP A 81 0.64 9.11 32.50
CA ASP A 81 1.61 9.52 33.51
C ASP A 81 1.83 8.42 34.57
N ARG A 82 2.68 8.71 35.56
CA ARG A 82 3.00 7.79 36.66
C ARG A 82 1.77 7.42 37.51
N ASP A 83 0.83 8.35 37.63
CA ASP A 83 -0.35 8.21 38.49
C ASP A 83 -1.54 7.59 37.72
N GLY A 84 -1.34 7.30 36.42
CA GLY A 84 -2.31 6.64 35.55
C GLY A 84 -3.25 7.60 34.82
N ALA A 85 -3.02 8.92 34.89
CA ALA A 85 -3.79 9.88 34.12
C ALA A 85 -3.42 9.81 32.63
N VAL A 86 -4.43 9.90 31.76
CA VAL A 86 -4.24 9.87 30.31
C VAL A 86 -3.68 11.20 29.83
N LEU A 87 -2.49 11.16 29.24
CA LEU A 87 -1.85 12.32 28.62
C LEU A 87 -2.22 12.44 27.14
N GLU A 88 -2.35 11.31 26.46
CA GLU A 88 -2.72 11.22 25.04
C GLU A 88 -3.40 9.88 24.79
N GLU A 89 -4.47 9.85 23.99
CA GLU A 89 -5.12 8.62 23.54
C GLU A 89 -5.39 8.71 22.04
N TRP A 90 -5.04 7.65 21.32
CA TRP A 90 -5.26 7.59 19.89
C TRP A 90 -6.75 7.39 19.60
N GLU A 91 -7.35 8.32 18.87
CA GLU A 91 -8.70 8.19 18.36
C GLU A 91 -8.68 7.58 16.96
N LYS A 92 -9.58 6.60 16.72
CA LYS A 92 -9.76 5.99 15.41
C LYS A 92 -10.31 7.05 14.43
N THR A 93 -9.55 7.37 13.39
CA THR A 93 -10.07 7.98 12.16
C THR A 93 -10.70 6.94 11.25
#